data_AF-A0AAV6TK81-F1
#
_entry.id   AF-A0AAV6TK81-F1
#
_cell.length_a   1.000
_cell.length_b   1.000
_cell.length_c   1.000
_cell.angle_alpha   90.00
_cell.angle_beta   90.00
_cell.angle_gamma   90.00
#
_symmetry.space_group_name_H-M   'P 1'
#
loop_
_entity.id
_entity.type
_entity.pdbx_description
1 polymer ?
#
loop_
_entity_poly.entity_id
_entity_poly.type
_entity_poly.pdbx_seq_one_letter_code
_entity_poly.pdbx_strand_id
1 'polypeptide(L)'
;MTPLVKALVLFQTIFAFLCVLQSTAELVNLGNVAIDTAVGKVRGQSLTLAGDNHNNSSRLFYSFLGIPYAKRFRAQSGQYLERTCSKRTVVEKFKPNKQPEPWEGTYDALVMPPACPQYAENPFP
;
A
#
# COMPACT_ATOMS: atom_id res chain seq x y z
N MET A 1 22.85 -43.27 -15.98
CA MET A 1 22.95 -42.36 -14.82
C MET A 1 22.96 -43.16 -13.54
N THR A 2 24.02 -43.04 -12.74
CA THR A 2 24.20 -43.76 -11.48
C THR A 2 23.21 -43.28 -10.41
N PRO A 3 22.81 -44.13 -9.45
CA PRO A 3 21.86 -43.76 -8.39
C PRO A 3 22.33 -42.55 -7.56
N LEU A 4 23.65 -42.37 -7.46
CA LEU A 4 24.28 -41.24 -6.78
C LEU A 4 23.92 -39.88 -7.39
N VAL A 5 23.86 -39.79 -8.73
CA VAL A 5 23.54 -38.53 -9.43
C VAL A 5 22.06 -38.16 -9.25
N LYS A 6 21.17 -39.16 -9.21
CA LYS A 6 19.74 -38.92 -8.96
C LYS A 6 19.47 -38.40 -7.54
N ALA A 7 20.17 -38.96 -6.54
CA ALA A 7 20.06 -38.52 -5.16
C ALA A 7 20.57 -37.08 -4.95
N LEU A 8 21.67 -36.71 -5.62
CA LEU A 8 22.23 -35.36 -5.54
C LEU A 8 21.29 -34.30 -6.14
N VAL A 9 20.68 -34.60 -7.30
CA VAL A 9 19.71 -33.70 -7.94
C VAL A 9 18.47 -33.54 -7.06
N LEU A 10 17.97 -34.62 -6.47
CA LEU A 10 16.82 -34.58 -5.55
C LEU A 10 17.13 -33.75 -4.29
N PHE A 11 18.34 -33.89 -3.74
CA PHE A 11 18.76 -33.11 -2.58
C PHE A 11 18.87 -31.61 -2.90
N GLN A 12 19.42 -31.25 -4.06
CA GLN A 12 19.51 -29.85 -4.48
C GLN A 12 18.14 -29.21 -4.72
N THR A 13 17.19 -29.94 -5.32
CA THR A 13 15.84 -29.40 -5.54
C THR A 13 15.08 -29.21 -4.24
N ILE A 14 15.18 -30.15 -3.31
CA ILE A 14 14.58 -30.04 -1.97
C ILE A 14 15.20 -28.89 -1.19
N PHE A 15 16.53 -28.75 -1.22
CA PHE A 15 17.23 -27.68 -0.52
C PHE A 15 16.90 -26.30 -1.08
N ALA A 16 16.84 -26.14 -2.40
CA ALA A 16 16.42 -24.90 -3.05
C ALA A 16 14.97 -24.53 -2.68
N PHE A 17 14.07 -25.52 -2.64
CA PHE A 17 12.68 -25.30 -2.26
C PHE A 17 12.54 -24.88 -0.79
N LEU A 18 13.31 -25.49 0.11
CA LEU A 18 13.38 -25.12 1.53
C LEU A 18 13.97 -23.71 1.74
N CYS A 19 14.98 -23.31 0.96
CA CYS A 19 15.54 -21.96 1.02
C CYS A 19 14.55 -20.88 0.56
N VAL A 20 13.71 -21.16 -0.44
CA VAL A 20 12.66 -20.22 -0.89
C VAL A 20 11.59 -20.03 0.20
N LEU A 21 11.29 -21.07 0.98
CA LEU A 21 10.31 -21.01 2.08
C LEU A 21 10.79 -20.20 3.30
N GLN A 22 12.09 -19.97 3.48
CA GLN A 22 12.64 -19.29 4.67
C GLN A 22 12.72 -17.75 4.56
N SER A 23 12.39 -17.15 3.42
CA SER A 23 12.76 -15.75 3.10
C SER A 23 11.63 -14.71 3.15
N THR A 24 10.49 -14.98 3.78
CA THR A 24 9.44 -13.95 3.94
C THR A 24 9.29 -13.57 5.40
N ALA A 25 9.97 -12.50 5.82
CA ALA A 25 9.63 -11.83 7.06
C ALA A 25 8.22 -11.24 6.90
N GLU A 26 7.23 -11.85 7.55
CA GLU A 26 5.85 -11.39 7.50
C GLU A 26 5.64 -10.25 8.51
N LEU A 27 4.82 -9.26 8.17
CA LEU A 27 4.40 -8.23 9.14
C LEU A 27 3.17 -8.74 9.89
N VAL A 28 3.27 -8.84 11.21
CA VAL A 28 2.16 -9.18 12.11
C VAL A 28 1.49 -7.91 12.60
N ASN A 29 0.17 -7.83 12.45
CA ASN A 29 -0.63 -6.74 13.01
C ASN A 29 -0.90 -6.98 14.49
N LEU A 30 -0.50 -6.05 15.34
CA LEU A 30 -0.66 -6.09 16.79
C LEU A 30 -1.88 -5.30 17.29
N GLY A 31 -2.52 -4.51 16.43
CA GLY A 31 -3.70 -3.71 16.74
C GLY A 31 -3.73 -2.36 16.03
N ASN A 32 -4.75 -1.59 16.36
CA ASN A 32 -4.97 -0.25 15.80
C ASN A 32 -4.41 0.83 16.72
N VAL A 33 -3.81 1.86 16.12
CA VAL A 33 -3.33 3.06 16.82
C VAL A 33 -4.00 4.30 16.24
N ALA A 34 -4.28 5.31 17.05
CA ALA A 34 -4.85 6.57 16.57
C ALA A 34 -3.99 7.76 16.95
N ILE A 35 -3.85 8.71 16.02
CA ILE A 35 -3.08 9.96 16.20
C ILE A 35 -3.92 11.15 15.73
N ASP A 36 -3.67 12.31 16.33
CA ASP A 36 -4.28 13.57 15.89
C ASP A 36 -3.37 14.25 14.86
N THR A 37 -3.96 14.77 13.79
CA THR A 37 -3.28 15.56 12.75
C THR A 37 -3.90 16.95 12.68
N ALA A 38 -3.29 17.87 11.91
CA ALA A 38 -3.81 19.23 11.73
C ALA A 38 -5.23 19.30 11.13
N VAL A 39 -5.71 18.23 10.50
CA VAL A 39 -6.98 18.16 9.76
C VAL A 39 -8.00 17.21 10.38
N GLY A 40 -7.58 16.42 11.38
CA GLY A 40 -8.45 15.47 12.07
C GLY A 40 -7.71 14.24 12.59
N LYS A 41 -8.43 13.37 13.29
CA LYS A 41 -7.87 12.14 13.88
C LYS A 41 -7.72 11.05 12.82
N VAL A 42 -6.64 10.27 12.89
CA VAL A 42 -6.32 9.19 11.95
C VAL A 42 -6.07 7.90 12.71
N ARG A 43 -6.66 6.80 12.24
CA ARG A 43 -6.41 5.43 12.72
C ARG A 43 -5.49 4.68 11.76
N GLY A 44 -4.35 4.22 12.25
CA GLY A 44 -3.43 3.31 11.57
C GLY A 44 -3.31 2.00 12.32
N GLN A 45 -2.25 1.25 12.00
CA GLN A 45 -1.98 -0.07 12.56
C GLN A 45 -0.57 -0.16 13.15
N SER A 46 -0.44 -0.94 14.21
CA SER A 46 0.84 -1.30 14.80
C SER A 46 1.29 -2.66 14.26
N LEU A 47 2.52 -2.72 13.75
CA LEU A 47 3.08 -3.87 13.06
C LEU A 47 4.40 -4.30 13.72
N THR A 48 4.68 -5.60 13.71
CA THR A 48 5.99 -6.17 14.05
C THR A 48 6.41 -7.19 13.00
N LEU A 49 7.69 -7.50 12.90
CA LEU A 49 8.17 -8.57 12.02
C LEU A 49 7.99 -9.94 12.69
N ALA A 50 7.37 -10.87 11.97
CA ALA A 50 7.28 -12.29 12.31
C ALA A 50 8.65 -12.93 12.14
N GLY A 51 9.07 -13.73 13.13
CA GLY A 51 10.31 -14.50 13.03
C GLY A 51 11.58 -13.78 13.50
N ASP A 52 11.45 -12.59 14.12
CA ASP A 52 12.58 -11.92 14.78
C ASP A 52 12.91 -12.62 16.12
N ASN A 53 13.45 -13.84 16.02
CA ASN A 53 13.97 -14.64 17.14
C ASN A 53 15.37 -14.17 17.58
N HIS A 54 15.91 -13.11 16.96
CA HIS A 54 17.17 -12.52 17.35
C HIS A 54 16.95 -11.41 18.39
N ASN A 55 17.02 -11.81 19.66
CA ASN A 55 17.60 -11.03 20.75
C ASN A 55 17.11 -9.55 20.85
N ASN A 56 16.03 -9.33 21.60
CA ASN A 56 15.70 -8.07 22.28
C ASN A 56 15.25 -6.84 21.46
N SER A 57 14.93 -6.94 20.17
CA SER A 57 14.25 -5.83 19.49
C SER A 57 13.26 -6.28 18.42
N SER A 58 12.08 -6.77 18.82
CA SER A 58 10.92 -6.72 17.94
C SER A 58 10.67 -5.26 17.59
N ARG A 59 11.10 -4.83 16.41
CA ARG A 59 10.93 -3.44 15.97
C ARG A 59 9.45 -3.21 15.76
N LEU A 60 8.89 -2.36 16.61
CA LEU A 60 7.51 -1.92 16.49
C LEU A 60 7.44 -0.81 15.43
N PHE A 61 6.61 -1.03 14.41
CA PHE A 61 6.32 -0.06 13.38
C PHE A 61 4.88 0.41 13.52
N TYR A 62 4.64 1.69 13.22
CA TYR A 62 3.30 2.22 13.07
C TYR A 62 3.09 2.62 11.62
N SER A 63 2.03 2.11 11.01
CA SER A 63 1.71 2.34 9.61
C SER A 63 0.38 3.08 9.49
N PHE A 64 0.39 4.19 8.75
CA PHE A 64 -0.79 4.98 8.42
C PHE A 64 -0.81 5.19 6.91
N LEU A 65 -1.70 4.47 6.22
CA LEU A 65 -1.78 4.41 4.76
C LEU A 65 -2.88 5.32 4.23
N GLY A 66 -2.59 6.09 3.18
CA GLY A 66 -3.64 6.79 2.43
C GLY A 66 -4.22 8.04 3.10
N ILE A 67 -3.51 8.65 4.04
CA ILE A 67 -3.91 9.92 4.64
C ILE A 67 -4.00 10.99 3.54
N PRO A 68 -5.15 11.68 3.38
CA PRO A 68 -5.28 12.74 2.39
C PRO A 68 -4.45 13.96 2.78
N TYR A 69 -3.47 14.32 1.95
CA TYR A 69 -2.64 15.51 2.11
C TYR A 69 -3.14 16.71 1.28
N ALA A 70 -4.14 16.49 0.42
CA ALA A 70 -4.73 17.49 -0.46
C ALA A 70 -6.22 17.19 -0.67
N LYS A 71 -6.98 18.21 -1.08
CA LYS A 71 -8.39 18.04 -1.46
C LYS A 71 -8.52 16.98 -2.55
N ARG A 72 -9.27 15.91 -2.26
CA ARG A 72 -9.49 14.84 -3.24
C ARG A 72 -10.39 15.34 -4.36
N PHE A 73 -9.87 15.33 -5.58
CA PHE A 73 -10.70 15.45 -6.76
C PHE A 73 -11.39 14.11 -6.98
N ARG A 74 -12.68 14.01 -6.68
CA ARG A 74 -13.47 12.89 -7.20
C ARG A 74 -13.49 13.05 -8.71
N ALA A 75 -12.74 12.22 -9.42
CA ALA A 75 -13.05 11.94 -10.81
C ALA A 75 -14.42 11.26 -10.80
N GLN A 76 -15.50 12.06 -10.77
CA GLN A 76 -16.80 11.54 -11.16
C GLN A 76 -16.60 10.98 -12.57
N SER A 77 -16.74 9.67 -12.70
CA SER A 77 -16.82 8.96 -13.97
C SER A 77 -17.79 9.72 -14.87
N GLY A 78 -17.28 10.52 -15.80
CA GLY A 78 -18.11 11.34 -16.69
C GLY A 78 -17.75 12.81 -16.82
N GLN A 79 -16.88 13.41 -16.00
CA GLN A 79 -16.35 14.75 -16.30
C GLN A 79 -15.18 14.68 -17.29
N TYR A 80 -15.44 14.04 -18.43
CA TYR A 80 -14.77 14.40 -19.68
C TYR A 80 -15.27 15.80 -20.05
N LEU A 81 -14.36 16.59 -20.63
CA LEU A 81 -14.64 17.93 -21.15
C LEU A 81 -15.86 17.92 -22.07
N GLU A 82 -17.03 18.29 -21.55
CA GLU A 82 -18.14 18.68 -22.40
C GLU A 82 -17.98 20.18 -22.70
N ARG A 83 -17.50 20.52 -23.89
CA ARG A 83 -17.68 21.86 -24.45
C ARG A 83 -19.16 22.01 -24.82
N THR A 84 -20.02 22.27 -23.85
CA THR A 84 -21.31 22.91 -24.11
C THR A 84 -21.15 24.41 -23.87
N CYS A 85 -21.49 25.22 -24.87
CA CYS A 85 -21.35 26.68 -24.92
C CYS A 85 -22.17 27.46 -23.85
N SER A 86 -22.48 26.89 -22.69
CA SER A 86 -23.35 27.54 -21.70
C SER A 86 -23.05 27.28 -20.22
N LYS A 87 -22.15 26.36 -19.84
CA LYS A 87 -21.78 26.19 -18.43
C LYS A 87 -20.27 25.97 -18.25
N ARG A 88 -19.62 26.92 -17.59
CA ARG A 88 -18.20 26.86 -17.22
C ARG A 88 -18.02 25.89 -16.06
N THR A 89 -17.96 24.59 -16.32
CA THR A 89 -17.54 23.60 -15.32
C THR A 89 -16.04 23.78 -15.11
N VAL A 90 -15.63 24.25 -13.93
CA VAL A 90 -14.21 24.44 -13.62
C VAL A 90 -13.58 23.06 -13.47
N VAL A 91 -12.88 22.62 -14.51
CA VAL A 91 -12.02 21.45 -14.43
C VAL A 91 -10.88 21.81 -13.47
N GLU A 92 -10.91 21.29 -12.25
CA GLU A 92 -9.81 21.46 -11.27
C GLU A 92 -8.60 20.57 -11.58
N LYS A 93 -8.73 19.66 -12.57
CA LYS A 93 -7.61 18.94 -13.17
C LYS A 93 -6.59 19.97 -13.68
N PHE A 94 -5.31 19.75 -13.37
CA PHE A 94 -4.17 20.62 -13.74
C PHE A 94 -4.06 21.94 -12.96
N LYS A 95 -4.85 22.14 -11.89
CA LYS A 95 -4.63 23.25 -10.96
C LYS A 95 -3.74 22.80 -9.79
N PRO A 96 -3.05 23.75 -9.10
CA PRO A 96 -2.34 23.45 -7.87
C PRO A 96 -3.24 22.75 -6.85
N ASN A 97 -2.64 21.83 -6.09
CA ASN A 97 -3.34 21.13 -5.01
C ASN A 97 -3.83 22.13 -3.96
N LYS A 98 -5.06 21.95 -3.51
CA LYS A 98 -5.63 22.68 -2.37
C LYS A 98 -5.46 21.85 -1.10
N GLN A 99 -5.43 22.51 0.06
CA GLN A 99 -5.40 21.83 1.35
C GLN A 99 -6.60 20.87 1.50
N PRO A 100 -6.41 19.74 2.20
CA PRO A 100 -7.50 18.81 2.46
C PRO A 100 -8.54 19.46 3.39
N GLU A 101 -9.79 19.09 3.20
CA GLU A 101 -10.86 19.53 4.10
C GLU A 101 -10.74 18.78 5.44
N PRO A 102 -10.87 19.47 6.58
CA PRO A 102 -10.94 18.80 7.87
C PRO A 102 -12.09 17.79 7.92
N TRP A 103 -11.93 16.72 8.68
CA TRP A 103 -12.97 15.70 8.85
C TRP A 103 -13.36 15.54 10.32
N GLU A 104 -14.63 15.17 10.53
CA GLU A 104 -15.12 14.79 11.85
C GLU A 104 -14.90 13.28 12.09
N GLY A 105 -14.63 12.93 13.35
CA GLY A 105 -14.35 11.54 13.72
C GLY A 105 -12.92 11.09 13.43
N THR A 106 -12.74 9.80 13.14
CA THR A 106 -11.43 9.19 12.89
C THR A 106 -11.36 8.64 11.47
N TYR A 107 -10.38 9.10 10.70
CA TYR A 107 -10.13 8.63 9.33
C TYR A 107 -9.33 7.32 9.33
N ASP A 108 -9.79 6.34 8.54
CA ASP A 108 -9.14 5.03 8.45
C ASP A 108 -7.99 5.01 7.45
N ALA A 109 -6.78 4.93 8.00
CA ALA A 109 -5.52 4.83 7.28
C ALA A 109 -4.93 3.42 7.37
N LEU A 110 -5.77 2.40 7.16
CA LEU A 110 -5.38 0.98 7.23
C LEU A 110 -5.06 0.38 5.86
N VAL A 111 -5.58 0.97 4.78
CA VAL A 111 -5.50 0.43 3.42
C VAL A 111 -4.99 1.51 2.47
N MET A 112 -4.10 1.11 1.55
CA MET A 112 -3.61 2.02 0.52
C MET A 112 -4.73 2.34 -0.47
N PRO A 113 -5.01 3.63 -0.75
CA PRO A 113 -5.97 4.02 -1.77
C PRO A 113 -5.48 3.60 -3.16
N PRO A 114 -6.37 3.54 -4.16
CA PRO A 114 -5.96 3.24 -5.52
C PRO A 114 -4.89 4.21 -6.00
N ALA A 115 -3.92 3.68 -6.74
CA ALA A 115 -2.93 4.50 -7.40
C ALA A 115 -3.58 5.47 -8.40
N CYS A 116 -2.89 6.57 -8.71
CA CYS A 116 -3.32 7.49 -9.75
C CYS A 116 -3.46 6.77 -11.10
N PRO A 117 -4.41 7.19 -11.96
CA PRO A 117 -4.51 6.66 -13.32
C PRO A 117 -3.17 6.79 -14.05
N GLN A 118 -2.63 5.65 -14.47
CA GLN A 118 -1.39 5.53 -15.21
C GLN A 118 -1.56 4.44 -16.28
N TYR A 119 -0.84 4.57 -17.38
CA TYR A 119 -0.76 3.48 -18.35
C TYR A 119 0.06 2.36 -17.71
N ALA A 120 -0.55 1.20 -17.50
CA ALA A 120 0.22 0.01 -17.19
C ALA A 120 0.86 -0.43 -18.50
N GLU A 121 2.16 -0.17 -18.67
CA GLU A 121 2.92 -0.89 -19.69
C GLU A 121 2.81 -2.37 -19.31
N ASN A 122 2.05 -3.16 -20.08
CA ASN A 122 2.12 -4.61 -19.96
C ASN A 122 3.57 -5.02 -20.21
N PRO A 123 4.30 -5.57 -19.23
CA PRO A 123 5.50 -6.30 -19.55
C PRO A 123 5.00 -7.60 -20.19
N PHE A 124 5.25 -7.75 -21.49
CA PHE A 124 5.00 -8.92 -22.34
C PHE A 124 3.65 -8.96 -23.11
N PRO A 125 3.71 -9.01 -24.47
CA PRO A 125 2.64 -9.57 -25.31
C PRO A 125 2.61 -11.11 -25.26
#